data_AF-A0A439DC00-F1
#
_entry.id   AF-A0A439DC00-F1
#
_cell.length_a   1.000
_cell.length_b   1.000
_cell.length_c   1.000
_cell.angle_alpha   90.00
_cell.angle_beta   90.00
_cell.angle_gamma   90.00
#
_symmetry.space_group_name_H-M   'P 1'
#
loop_
_entity.id
_entity.type
_entity.pdbx_description
1 polymer ?
#
loop_
_entity_poly.entity_id
_entity_poly.type
_entity_poly.pdbx_seq_one_letter_code
_entity_poly.pdbx_strand_id
1 'polypeptide(L)'
;MRDAGFQNFVRLEDNGLTGVYSLPTGSRACRAFMQTLCMNQEEGVIAGYPSNNIMFQVARSDVLADVQAKLIRREGYFWAILVQSRGFVVPACRDGARGGCLSHSGAPFTSCRRVPGFQGGACGACVWRSHGARCSHRG
;
A
#
# COMPACT_ATOMS: atom_id res chain seq x y z
N MET A 1 19.23 17.95 3.80
CA MET A 1 17.86 17.41 3.87
C MET A 1 17.35 17.08 2.47
N ARG A 2 17.94 16.08 1.82
CA ARG A 2 17.39 15.46 0.61
C ARG A 2 17.15 14.00 1.02
N ASP A 3 16.10 13.36 0.50
CA ASP A 3 15.71 11.95 0.75
C ASP A 3 14.56 11.68 1.74
N ALA A 4 13.73 12.67 2.07
CA ALA A 4 12.43 12.41 2.72
C ALA A 4 11.34 12.29 1.65
N GLY A 5 11.00 11.06 1.24
CA GLY A 5 9.92 10.83 0.28
C GLY A 5 9.85 9.40 -0.23
N PHE A 6 8.82 9.09 -1.02
CA PHE A 6 8.68 7.81 -1.70
C PHE A 6 9.64 7.64 -2.89
N GLN A 7 10.70 8.44 -3.00
CA GLN A 7 11.61 8.42 -4.15
C GLN A 7 12.61 7.24 -4.13
N ASN A 8 12.75 6.59 -2.97
CA ASN A 8 13.73 5.52 -2.75
C ASN A 8 13.14 4.12 -2.95
N PHE A 9 12.47 3.88 -4.08
CA PHE A 9 12.05 2.52 -4.43
C PHE A 9 13.29 1.67 -4.73
N VAL A 10 13.55 0.66 -3.90
CA VAL A 10 14.67 -0.25 -4.10
C VAL A 10 14.19 -1.43 -4.93
N ARG A 11 14.70 -1.59 -6.15
CA ARG A 11 14.38 -2.75 -6.99
C ARG A 11 14.95 -4.02 -6.34
N LEU A 12 14.12 -5.03 -6.15
CA LEU A 12 14.51 -6.32 -5.56
C LEU A 12 14.60 -7.43 -6.61
N GLU A 13 13.60 -7.52 -7.48
CA GLU A 13 13.49 -8.61 -8.45
C GLU A 13 12.89 -8.09 -9.78
N ASP A 14 13.22 -8.77 -10.88
CA ASP A 14 12.67 -8.53 -12.21
C ASP A 14 12.55 -9.86 -12.96
N ASN A 15 11.33 -10.21 -13.36
CA ASN A 15 11.06 -11.42 -14.15
C ASN A 15 10.83 -11.11 -15.65
N GLY A 16 11.12 -9.88 -16.09
CA GLY A 16 10.94 -9.42 -17.47
C GLY A 16 9.57 -8.84 -17.78
N LEU A 17 8.56 -9.12 -16.94
CA LEU A 17 7.18 -8.60 -17.06
C LEU A 17 6.82 -7.62 -15.93
N THR A 18 7.25 -7.90 -14.72
CA THR A 18 6.99 -7.11 -13.51
C THR A 18 8.26 -6.95 -12.69
N GLY A 19 8.53 -5.72 -12.24
CA GLY A 19 9.55 -5.44 -11.24
C GLY A 19 8.96 -5.43 -9.83
N VAL A 20 9.63 -6.07 -8.88
CA VAL A 20 9.32 -5.95 -7.45
C VAL A 20 10.23 -4.88 -6.85
N TYR A 21 9.62 -3.92 -6.17
CA TYR A 21 10.31 -2.81 -5.52
C TYR A 21 9.94 -2.75 -4.04
N SER A 22 10.90 -2.43 -3.19
CA SER A 22 10.67 -2.12 -1.78
C SER A 22 10.48 -0.62 -1.62
N LEU A 23 9.33 -0.23 -1.07
CA LEU A 23 9.09 1.11 -0.55
C LEU A 23 9.52 1.18 0.92
N PRO A 24 10.52 1.99 1.29
CA PRO A 24 11.17 1.95 2.61
C PRO A 24 10.35 2.68 3.70
N THR A 25 9.06 2.36 3.81
CA THR A 25 8.13 2.94 4.79
C THR A 25 8.52 2.64 6.24
N GLY A 26 9.37 1.65 6.50
CA GLY A 26 9.93 1.39 7.83
C GLY A 26 10.99 2.40 8.28
N SER A 27 11.64 3.10 7.34
CA SER A 27 12.69 4.07 7.68
C SER A 27 12.15 5.25 8.49
N ARG A 28 12.98 5.84 9.36
CA ARG A 28 12.59 7.02 10.16
C ARG A 28 12.17 8.19 9.26
N ALA A 29 12.90 8.43 8.17
CA ALA A 29 12.60 9.52 7.24
C ALA A 29 11.26 9.31 6.52
N CYS A 30 10.97 8.10 6.02
CA CYS A 30 9.70 7.82 5.34
C CYS A 30 8.52 7.85 6.33
N ARG A 31 8.71 7.36 7.56
CA ARG A 31 7.67 7.48 8.61
C ARG A 31 7.33 8.94 8.91
N ALA A 32 8.34 9.78 9.10
CA ALA A 32 8.14 11.21 9.33
C ALA A 32 7.44 11.89 8.14
N PHE A 33 7.86 11.58 6.91
CA PHE A 33 7.21 12.08 5.71
C PHE A 33 5.73 11.66 5.63
N MET A 34 5.43 10.38 5.86
CA MET A 34 4.05 9.90 5.85
C MET A 34 3.18 10.58 6.91
N GLN A 35 3.72 10.91 8.09
CA GLN A 35 2.99 11.68 9.10
C GLN A 35 2.61 13.08 8.62
N THR A 36 3.44 13.73 7.80
CA THR A 36 3.11 15.03 7.21
C THR A 36 2.01 14.98 6.15
N LEU A 37 1.70 13.78 5.63
CA LEU A 37 0.64 13.56 4.65
C LEU A 37 -0.71 13.24 5.29
N CYS A 38 -0.75 12.99 6.61
CA CYS A 38 -2.01 12.72 7.30
C CYS A 38 -2.89 13.97 7.34
N MET A 39 -4.13 13.83 6.88
CA MET A 39 -5.12 14.90 6.82
C MET A 39 -6.07 14.90 8.01
N ASN A 40 -6.15 13.80 8.75
CA ASN A 40 -7.01 13.66 9.92
C ASN A 40 -6.33 12.89 11.07
N GLN A 41 -6.98 12.91 12.24
CA GLN A 41 -6.47 12.28 13.46
C GLN A 41 -6.37 10.76 13.34
N GLU A 42 -7.32 10.11 12.66
CA GLU A 42 -7.33 8.65 12.48
C GLU A 42 -6.09 8.21 11.70
N GLU A 43 -5.79 8.87 10.58
CA GLU A 43 -4.57 8.66 9.81
C GLU A 43 -3.31 8.94 10.63
N GLY A 44 -3.32 9.97 11.47
CA GLY A 44 -2.21 10.29 12.38
C GLY A 44 -1.93 9.16 13.37
N VAL A 45 -2.99 8.58 13.96
CA VAL A 45 -2.88 7.42 14.86
C VAL A 45 -2.32 6.21 14.11
N ILE A 46 -2.86 5.89 12.93
CA ILE A 46 -2.36 4.77 12.12
C ILE A 46 -0.92 5.01 11.70
N ALA A 47 -0.55 6.22 11.28
CA ALA A 47 0.82 6.54 10.88
C ALA A 47 1.84 6.35 12.00
N GLY A 48 1.41 6.45 13.27
CA GLY A 48 2.22 6.19 14.46
C GLY A 48 2.50 4.71 14.75
N TYR A 49 1.79 3.77 14.13
CA TYR A 49 2.02 2.34 14.34
C TYR A 49 3.37 1.89 13.77
N PRO A 50 3.93 0.76 14.27
CA PRO A 50 5.09 0.13 13.67
C PRO A 50 4.90 -0.08 12.16
N SER A 51 5.96 0.18 11.41
CA SER A 51 5.92 0.24 9.96
C SER A 51 6.81 -0.83 9.35
N ASN A 52 6.30 -1.53 8.34
CA ASN A 52 7.02 -2.48 7.53
C ASN A 52 7.20 -1.93 6.12
N ASN A 53 8.36 -2.18 5.52
CA ASN A 53 8.57 -1.87 4.11
C ASN A 53 7.53 -2.59 3.25
N ILE A 54 7.00 -1.88 2.26
CA ILE A 54 5.99 -2.44 1.37
C ILE A 54 6.67 -2.98 0.13
N MET A 55 6.37 -4.24 -0.21
CA MET A 55 6.75 -4.82 -1.49
C MET A 55 5.71 -4.45 -2.55
N PHE A 56 6.17 -3.72 -3.55
CA PHE A 56 5.39 -3.16 -4.65
C PHE A 56 5.68 -3.90 -5.94
N GLN A 57 4.64 -4.38 -6.62
CA GLN A 57 4.73 -4.91 -7.98
C GLN A 57 4.40 -3.80 -8.97
N VAL A 58 5.33 -3.51 -9.87
CA VAL A 58 5.18 -2.50 -10.91
C VAL A 58 5.33 -3.18 -12.26
N ALA A 59 4.34 -3.00 -13.14
CA ALA A 59 4.43 -3.54 -14.50
C ALA A 59 5.54 -2.84 -15.27
N ARG A 60 6.22 -3.55 -16.17
CA ARG A 60 7.29 -2.94 -16.98
C ARG A 60 6.80 -1.77 -17.84
N SER A 61 5.52 -1.77 -18.21
CA SER A 61 4.88 -0.68 -18.95
C SER A 61 4.61 0.57 -18.10
N ASP A 62 4.67 0.47 -16.77
CA ASP A 62 4.42 1.59 -15.87
C ASP A 62 5.68 2.41 -15.65
N VAL A 63 5.54 3.73 -15.64
CA VAL A 63 6.60 4.65 -15.25
C VAL A 63 6.64 4.72 -13.73
N LEU A 64 7.76 4.32 -13.11
CA LEU A 64 7.90 4.28 -11.65
C LEU A 64 7.64 5.64 -10.99
N ALA A 65 8.04 6.74 -11.63
CA ALA A 65 7.77 8.10 -11.15
C ALA A 65 6.26 8.41 -11.08
N ASP A 66 5.47 7.89 -12.01
CA ASP A 66 4.01 8.06 -11.99
C ASP A 66 3.36 7.25 -10.88
N VAL A 67 3.89 6.05 -10.59
CA VAL A 67 3.48 5.26 -9.43
C VAL A 67 3.77 6.03 -8.15
N GLN A 68 4.98 6.58 -8.00
CA GLN A 68 5.36 7.40 -6.85
C GLN A 68 4.47 8.65 -6.70
N ALA A 69 4.19 9.35 -7.79
CA ALA A 69 3.34 10.54 -7.78
C ALA A 69 1.90 10.20 -7.37
N LYS A 70 1.36 9.06 -7.85
CA LYS A 70 0.04 8.54 -7.47
C LYS A 70 -0.06 8.32 -5.95
N LEU A 71 0.98 7.78 -5.32
CA LEU A 71 0.98 7.54 -3.86
C LEU A 71 0.82 8.80 -3.02
N ILE A 72 1.34 9.93 -3.49
CA ILE A 72 1.32 11.21 -2.77
C ILE A 72 0.01 11.97 -3.05
N ARG A 73 -0.47 11.93 -4.30
CA ARG A 73 -1.56 12.82 -4.75
C ARG A 73 -2.97 12.28 -4.51
N ARG A 74 -3.14 10.99 -4.20
CA ARG A 74 -4.45 10.34 -4.07
C ARG A 74 -4.63 9.75 -2.68
N GLU A 75 -5.56 10.32 -1.93
CA GLU A 75 -5.91 9.92 -0.56
C GLU A 75 -6.17 8.41 -0.42
N GLY A 76 -6.98 7.82 -1.31
CA GLY A 76 -7.24 6.37 -1.28
C GLY A 76 -5.98 5.50 -1.45
N TYR A 77 -4.98 5.97 -2.20
CA TYR A 77 -3.70 5.26 -2.30
C TYR A 77 -2.86 5.45 -1.06
N PHE A 78 -2.85 6.64 -0.47
CA PHE A 78 -2.20 6.86 0.82
C PHE A 78 -2.78 5.97 1.92
N TRP A 79 -4.11 5.82 2.00
CA TRP A 79 -4.75 4.87 2.92
C TRP A 79 -4.33 3.42 2.67
N ALA A 80 -4.24 3.02 1.40
CA ALA A 80 -3.74 1.69 1.05
C ALA A 80 -2.28 1.49 1.51
N ILE A 81 -1.41 2.50 1.36
CA ILE A 81 -0.04 2.48 1.90
C ILE A 81 -0.05 2.40 3.43
N LEU A 82 -0.89 3.18 4.12
CA LEU A 82 -1.03 3.11 5.57
C LEU A 82 -1.38 1.68 6.02
N VAL A 83 -2.42 1.09 5.43
CA VAL A 83 -2.83 -0.28 5.73
C VAL A 83 -1.73 -1.29 5.42
N GLN A 84 -1.10 -1.19 4.25
CA GLN A 84 -0.10 -2.16 3.84
C GLN A 84 1.18 -2.08 4.67
N SER A 85 1.56 -0.88 5.11
CA SER A 85 2.76 -0.67 5.90
C SER A 85 2.57 -1.06 7.37
N ARG A 86 1.40 -0.78 7.96
CA ARG A 86 1.13 -0.92 9.41
C ARG A 86 0.32 -2.15 9.76
N GLY A 87 -0.37 -2.70 8.78
CA GLY A 87 -1.25 -3.85 8.97
C GLY A 87 -0.50 -5.17 9.12
N PHE A 88 -1.18 -6.12 9.73
CA PHE A 88 -0.75 -7.52 9.78
C PHE A 88 -1.20 -8.26 8.52
N VAL A 89 -0.43 -9.28 8.15
CA VAL A 89 -0.75 -10.15 7.01
C VAL A 89 -2.01 -10.97 7.33
N VAL A 90 -2.92 -11.01 6.37
CA VAL A 90 -4.14 -11.82 6.43
C VAL A 90 -4.23 -12.71 5.19
N PRO A 91 -5.00 -13.81 5.25
CA PRO A 91 -5.32 -14.57 4.05
C PRO A 91 -5.87 -13.65 2.95
N ALA A 92 -5.49 -13.94 1.70
CA ALA A 92 -5.99 -13.18 0.57
C ALA A 92 -7.52 -13.21 0.54
N CYS A 93 -8.13 -12.03 0.40
CA CYS A 93 -9.56 -11.86 0.28
C CYS A 93 -10.05 -12.67 -0.93
N ARG A 94 -11.10 -13.46 -0.77
CA ARG A 94 -11.81 -14.08 -1.90
C ARG A 94 -12.83 -13.06 -2.39
N ASP A 95 -12.47 -12.26 -3.39
CA ASP A 95 -13.46 -11.47 -4.11
C ASP A 95 -14.32 -12.46 -4.90
N GLY A 96 -15.60 -12.58 -4.54
CA GLY A 96 -16.54 -13.61 -5.01
C GLY A 96 -16.82 -13.65 -6.51
N ALA A 97 -16.05 -12.98 -7.36
CA ALA A 97 -16.25 -12.96 -8.80
C ALA A 97 -14.99 -13.20 -9.67
N ARG A 98 -13.76 -12.87 -9.26
CA ARG A 98 -12.60 -12.86 -10.18
C ARG A 98 -11.24 -13.04 -9.51
N GLY A 99 -11.09 -14.13 -8.75
CA GLY A 99 -9.86 -14.41 -8.00
C GLY A 99 -9.62 -13.36 -6.90
N GLY A 100 -8.78 -13.69 -5.92
CA GLY A 100 -8.63 -12.84 -4.75
C GLY A 100 -8.03 -11.44 -5.00
N CYS A 101 -7.99 -10.62 -3.93
CA CYS A 101 -7.44 -9.24 -3.91
C CYS A 101 -6.06 -9.07 -4.55
N LEU A 102 -5.29 -10.16 -4.66
CA LEU A 102 -3.92 -10.21 -5.19
C LEU A 102 -3.82 -10.86 -6.59
N SER A 103 -4.89 -11.46 -7.10
CA SER A 103 -4.83 -12.38 -8.25
C SER A 103 -5.00 -11.72 -9.62
N HIS A 104 -5.54 -10.49 -9.69
CA HIS A 104 -5.82 -9.82 -10.95
C HIS A 104 -5.46 -8.34 -10.82
N SER A 105 -4.27 -7.97 -11.32
CA SER A 105 -3.87 -6.69 -11.95
C SER A 105 -4.30 -5.33 -11.37
N GLY A 106 -4.96 -5.28 -10.22
CA GLY A 106 -5.62 -4.08 -9.72
C GLY A 106 -4.90 -3.39 -8.57
N ALA A 107 -4.10 -4.13 -7.78
CA ALA A 107 -3.35 -3.58 -6.66
C ALA A 107 -1.88 -4.05 -6.73
N PRO A 108 -0.91 -3.16 -6.53
CA PRO A 108 0.51 -3.45 -6.69
C PRO A 108 1.13 -4.09 -5.44
N PHE A 109 0.40 -4.89 -4.68
CA PHE A 109 0.88 -5.47 -3.42
C PHE A 109 1.09 -6.98 -3.54
N THR A 110 2.12 -7.50 -2.88
CA THR A 110 2.41 -8.95 -2.86
C THR A 110 1.67 -9.73 -1.77
N SER A 111 1.01 -9.02 -0.84
CA SER A 111 0.29 -9.63 0.29
C SER A 111 -0.93 -8.79 0.67
N CYS A 112 -1.98 -9.42 1.21
CA CYS A 112 -3.12 -8.71 1.76
C CYS A 112 -2.88 -8.45 3.26
N ARG A 113 -2.96 -7.18 3.66
CA ARG A 113 -2.77 -6.73 5.04
C ARG A 113 -3.94 -5.89 5.53
N ARG A 114 -4.20 -5.90 6.85
CA ARG A 114 -5.29 -5.15 7.48
C ARG A 114 -4.84 -4.41 8.73
N VAL A 115 -5.52 -3.31 8.99
CA VAL A 115 -5.45 -2.56 10.25
C VAL A 115 -6.85 -2.58 10.87
N PRO A 116 -7.06 -3.19 12.05
CA PRO A 116 -8.37 -3.20 12.72
C PRO A 116 -8.84 -1.78 13.00
N GLY A 117 -10.13 -1.53 12.81
CA GLY A 117 -10.74 -0.22 13.05
C GLY A 117 -10.50 0.82 11.96
N PHE A 118 -9.64 0.58 10.97
CA PHE A 118 -9.36 1.52 9.88
C PHE A 118 -10.01 1.05 8.56
N GLN A 119 -10.55 1.98 7.76
CA GLN A 119 -11.14 1.71 6.43
C GLN A 119 -12.17 0.56 6.44
N GLY A 120 -12.97 0.46 7.51
CA GLY A 120 -13.97 -0.59 7.68
C GLY A 120 -13.41 -2.03 7.69
N GLY A 121 -12.13 -2.20 8.03
CA GLY A 121 -11.45 -3.50 8.03
C GLY A 121 -11.05 -4.00 6.65
N ALA A 122 -11.13 -3.17 5.61
CA ALA A 122 -10.64 -3.52 4.28
C ALA A 122 -9.11 -3.74 4.28
N CYS A 123 -8.64 -4.63 3.40
CA CYS A 123 -7.20 -4.80 3.20
C CYS A 123 -6.63 -3.72 2.27
N GLY A 124 -5.32 -3.50 2.33
CA GLY A 124 -4.64 -2.48 1.52
C GLY A 124 -4.92 -2.61 0.02
N ALA A 125 -4.96 -3.85 -0.51
CA ALA A 125 -5.29 -4.11 -1.91
C ALA A 125 -6.74 -3.75 -2.27
N CYS A 126 -7.72 -4.03 -1.40
CA CYS A 126 -9.11 -3.62 -1.61
C CYS A 126 -9.21 -2.09 -1.60
N VAL A 127 -8.62 -1.44 -0.59
CA VAL A 127 -8.60 0.03 -0.47
C VAL A 127 -8.00 0.67 -1.72
N TRP A 128 -6.90 0.11 -2.24
CA TRP A 128 -6.25 0.57 -3.46
C TRP A 128 -7.18 0.52 -4.68
N ARG A 129 -7.85 -0.62 -4.91
CA ARG A 129 -8.67 -0.84 -6.13
C ARG A 129 -9.91 0.02 -6.19
N SER A 130 -10.45 0.38 -5.03
CA SER A 130 -11.85 0.77 -4.93
C SER A 130 -12.07 2.12 -4.27
N HIS A 131 -11.00 2.89 -4.04
CA HIS A 131 -11.08 4.12 -3.27
C HIS A 131 -11.78 3.94 -1.91
N GLY A 132 -11.64 2.76 -1.27
CA GLY A 132 -12.24 2.45 0.03
C GLY A 132 -13.38 1.42 0.09
N ALA A 133 -13.64 0.63 -0.96
CA ALA A 133 -14.63 -0.46 -0.90
C ALA A 133 -14.13 -1.70 -0.14
N ARG A 134 -15.12 -2.35 0.49
CA ARG A 134 -14.96 -3.41 1.48
C ARG A 134 -14.59 -4.72 0.81
N CYS A 135 -13.56 -5.39 1.34
CA CYS A 135 -13.30 -6.77 0.97
C CYS A 135 -14.54 -7.62 1.32
N SER A 136 -14.94 -8.55 0.45
CA SER A 136 -16.00 -9.51 0.76
C SER A 136 -15.50 -10.55 1.76
N HIS A 137 -15.35 -10.17 3.02
CA HIS A 137 -15.28 -11.11 4.13
C HIS A 137 -16.63 -11.13 4.84
N ARG A 138 -17.44 -12.14 4.52
CA ARG A 138 -18.12 -12.88 5.58
C ARG A 138 -17.10 -13.89 6.09
N GLY A 139 -16.38 -13.51 7.13
CA GLY A 139 -15.60 -14.42 7.97
C GLY A 139 -16.26 -14.41 9.32
#